data_AF-A0A7H8N342-F1
#
_entry.id   AF-A0A7H8N342-F1
#
_cell.length_a   1.000
_cell.length_b   1.000
_cell.length_c   1.000
_cell.angle_alpha   90.00
_cell.angle_beta   90.00
_cell.angle_gamma   90.00
#
_symmetry.space_group_name_H-M   'P 1'
#
loop_
_entity.id
_entity.type
_entity.pdbx_description
1 polymer ?
#
loop_
_entity_poly.entity_id
_entity_poly.type
_entity_poly.pdbx_seq_one_letter_code
_entity_poly.pdbx_strand_id
1 'polypeptide(L)'
;MRRDPLVFLISYLRSRLKFPPGTVTGDLVGREPGDVTVYLEHSGGFRTVRHRADRADIEYSVLHPDREKAASLAYQVRALLLEELPGTVVDGALVLDVVDVNSPKYLPDDVSREHCYGGEAAVFYIEE
;
A
#
# COMPACT_ATOMS: atom_id res chain seq x y z
N MET A 1 15.55 9.44 -2.33
CA MET A 1 14.47 8.97 -3.20
C MET A 1 14.44 9.79 -4.47
N ARG A 2 14.56 9.18 -5.65
CA ARG A 2 14.37 9.89 -6.95
C ARG A 2 13.11 9.43 -7.67
N ARG A 3 12.57 8.29 -7.29
CA ARG A 3 11.33 7.71 -7.80
C ARG A 3 10.25 7.71 -6.73
N ASP A 4 8.99 7.88 -7.16
CA ASP A 4 7.83 7.64 -6.31
C ASP A 4 7.65 6.12 -6.09
N PRO A 5 7.74 5.62 -4.84
CA PRO A 5 7.60 4.21 -4.54
C PRO A 5 6.18 3.69 -4.76
N LEU A 6 5.15 4.54 -4.78
CA LEU A 6 3.77 4.13 -5.05
C LEU A 6 3.65 3.45 -6.42
N VAL A 7 4.45 3.87 -7.41
CA VAL A 7 4.42 3.30 -8.76
C VAL A 7 4.61 1.78 -8.74
N PHE A 8 5.69 1.30 -8.10
CA PHE A 8 5.99 -0.13 -8.09
C PHE A 8 5.12 -0.88 -7.08
N LEU A 9 4.74 -0.24 -5.96
CA LEU A 9 3.86 -0.87 -4.95
C LEU A 9 2.45 -1.11 -5.49
N ILE A 10 1.87 -0.14 -6.20
CA ILE A 10 0.56 -0.28 -6.85
C ILE A 10 0.64 -1.38 -7.91
N SER A 11 1.67 -1.38 -8.75
CA SER A 11 1.89 -2.41 -9.77
C SER A 11 1.96 -3.81 -9.15
N TYR A 12 2.75 -3.95 -8.08
CA TYR A 12 2.86 -5.20 -7.33
C TYR A 12 1.50 -5.66 -6.78
N LEU A 13 0.80 -4.83 -6.02
CA LEU A 13 -0.47 -5.22 -5.39
C LEU A 13 -1.55 -5.54 -6.43
N ARG A 14 -1.61 -4.81 -7.56
CA ARG A 14 -2.52 -5.13 -8.67
C ARG A 14 -2.25 -6.52 -9.24
N SER A 15 -0.98 -6.91 -9.38
CA SER A 15 -0.61 -8.24 -9.89
C SER A 15 -1.03 -9.38 -8.94
N ARG A 16 -1.15 -9.10 -7.64
CA ARG A 16 -1.43 -10.11 -6.60
C ARG A 16 -2.90 -10.22 -6.24
N LEU A 17 -3.60 -9.10 -6.09
CA LEU A 17 -4.96 -9.09 -5.54
C LEU A 17 -6.06 -9.45 -6.56
N LYS A 18 -5.76 -9.49 -7.86
CA LYS A 18 -6.70 -9.89 -8.95
C LYS A 18 -8.07 -9.19 -8.90
N PHE A 19 -8.11 -7.95 -8.42
CA PHE A 19 -9.31 -7.10 -8.48
C PHE A 19 -9.47 -6.42 -9.84
N PRO A 20 -10.66 -5.86 -10.14
CA PRO A 20 -10.84 -5.00 -11.30
C PRO A 20 -9.80 -3.86 -11.35
N PRO A 21 -9.45 -3.39 -12.56
CA PRO A 21 -8.61 -2.20 -12.70
C PRO A 21 -9.19 -1.01 -11.92
N GLY A 22 -8.32 -0.27 -11.23
CA GLY A 22 -8.71 0.89 -10.42
C GLY A 22 -8.91 0.60 -8.93
N THR A 23 -9.08 -0.67 -8.52
CA THR A 23 -9.22 -1.01 -7.08
C THR A 23 -7.99 -0.65 -6.26
N VAL A 24 -6.78 -0.89 -6.75
CA VAL A 24 -5.55 -0.45 -6.08
C VAL A 24 -5.07 0.85 -6.72
N THR A 25 -4.93 1.92 -5.95
CA THR A 25 -4.65 3.26 -6.47
C THR A 25 -3.81 4.11 -5.50
N GLY A 26 -3.11 5.12 -6.05
CA GLY A 26 -2.34 6.11 -5.30
C GLY A 26 -3.04 7.47 -5.19
N ASP A 27 -4.23 7.58 -5.76
CA ASP A 27 -5.11 8.75 -5.67
C ASP A 27 -6.58 8.31 -5.68
N LEU A 28 -7.46 9.12 -5.11
CA LEU A 28 -8.90 8.86 -5.07
C LEU A 28 -9.66 9.62 -6.18
N VAL A 29 -8.98 10.14 -7.19
CA VAL A 29 -9.61 10.96 -8.23
C VAL A 29 -10.49 10.07 -9.12
N GLY A 30 -11.76 10.43 -9.25
CA GLY A 30 -12.72 9.69 -10.08
C GLY A 30 -13.29 8.42 -9.43
N ARG A 31 -12.98 8.16 -8.16
CA ARG A 31 -13.58 7.10 -7.35
C ARG A 31 -14.98 7.51 -6.90
N GLU A 32 -15.93 6.57 -6.92
CA GLU A 32 -17.25 6.76 -6.31
C GLU A 32 -17.35 6.10 -4.93
N PRO A 33 -18.09 6.69 -3.96
CA PRO A 33 -18.37 6.02 -2.70
C PRO A 33 -19.10 4.69 -2.90
N GLY A 34 -18.62 3.63 -2.26
CA GLY A 34 -19.10 2.26 -2.40
C GLY A 34 -18.13 1.36 -3.16
N ASP A 35 -17.18 1.94 -3.90
CA ASP A 35 -16.17 1.20 -4.64
C ASP A 35 -15.13 0.57 -3.70
N VAL A 36 -14.92 -0.74 -3.85
CA VAL A 36 -13.83 -1.44 -3.16
C VAL A 36 -12.49 -0.85 -3.61
N THR A 37 -11.75 -0.29 -2.64
CA THR A 37 -10.53 0.46 -2.92
C THR A 37 -9.43 0.11 -1.93
N VAL A 38 -8.22 -0.13 -2.44
CA VAL A 38 -6.95 -0.18 -1.70
C VAL A 38 -6.17 1.06 -2.10
N TYR A 39 -6.23 2.08 -1.26
CA TYR A 39 -5.53 3.33 -1.44
C TYR A 39 -4.16 3.26 -0.79
N LEU A 40 -3.12 3.66 -1.51
CA LEU A 40 -1.76 3.82 -0.99
C LEU A 40 -1.37 5.30 -1.00
N GLU A 41 -0.78 5.77 0.08
CA GLU A 41 -0.27 7.14 0.20
C GLU A 41 1.17 7.12 0.73
N HIS A 42 1.99 8.01 0.21
CA HIS A 42 3.35 8.18 0.68
C HIS A 42 3.39 9.08 1.93
N SER A 43 3.51 8.49 3.12
CA SER A 43 3.51 9.21 4.40
C SER A 43 4.88 9.77 4.79
N GLY A 44 5.96 9.30 4.15
CA GLY A 44 7.30 9.79 4.45
C GLY A 44 8.43 8.91 3.92
N GLY A 45 9.61 9.10 4.47
CA GLY A 45 10.79 8.31 4.11
C GLY A 45 12.06 9.13 4.02
N PHE A 46 13.18 8.43 3.90
CA PHE A 46 14.50 9.03 3.83
C PHE A 46 15.52 8.10 3.17
N ARG A 47 16.65 8.68 2.77
CA ARG A 47 17.78 7.93 2.22
C ARG A 47 18.52 7.21 3.33
N THR A 48 18.51 5.88 3.31
CA THR A 48 19.21 5.05 4.31
C THR A 48 20.69 4.91 3.98
N VAL A 49 21.03 4.74 2.71
CA VAL A 49 22.41 4.68 2.22
C VAL A 49 22.60 5.70 1.10
N ARG A 50 23.59 6.58 1.25
CA ARG A 50 23.87 7.65 0.30
C ARG A 50 24.04 7.08 -1.12
N HIS A 51 23.25 7.60 -2.06
CA HIS A 51 23.20 7.20 -3.46
C HIS A 51 22.89 5.72 -3.74
N ARG A 52 22.32 4.98 -2.79
CA ARG A 52 22.12 3.54 -2.98
C ARG A 52 20.80 2.99 -2.48
N ALA A 53 20.39 3.30 -1.25
CA ALA A 53 19.19 2.71 -0.67
C ALA A 53 18.31 3.79 -0.05
N ASP A 54 17.01 3.65 -0.24
CA ASP A 54 15.98 4.53 0.29
C ASP A 54 15.01 3.71 1.17
N ARG A 55 14.42 4.38 2.16
CA ARG A 55 13.27 3.91 2.93
C ARG A 55 12.09 4.81 2.57
N ALA A 56 10.95 4.22 2.23
CA ALA A 56 9.68 4.91 2.08
C ALA A 56 8.69 4.43 3.14
N ASP A 57 8.00 5.35 3.79
CA ASP A 57 6.90 5.04 4.68
C ASP A 57 5.59 5.22 3.89
N ILE A 58 4.76 4.17 3.90
CA ILE A 58 3.57 4.05 3.04
C ILE A 58 2.38 3.72 3.92
N GLU A 59 1.41 4.62 3.93
CA GLU A 59 0.09 4.35 4.49
C GLU A 59 -0.76 3.62 3.45
N TYR A 60 -1.47 2.59 3.89
CA TYR A 60 -2.46 1.90 3.08
C TYR A 60 -3.81 1.93 3.76
N SER A 61 -4.85 2.24 3.01
CA SER A 61 -6.24 2.29 3.46
C SER A 61 -7.12 1.43 2.56
N VAL A 62 -7.93 0.57 3.17
CA VAL A 62 -8.88 -0.28 2.46
C VAL A 62 -10.28 0.22 2.74
N LEU A 63 -10.95 0.73 1.70
CA LEU A 63 -12.35 1.15 1.73
C LEU A 63 -13.23 0.05 1.14
N HIS A 64 -14.25 -0.35 1.91
CA HIS A 64 -15.18 -1.40 1.48
C HIS A 64 -16.57 -1.20 2.15
N PRO A 65 -17.70 -1.46 1.45
CA PRO A 65 -19.05 -1.33 2.02
C PRO A 65 -19.36 -2.30 3.17
N ASP A 66 -18.66 -3.43 3.20
CA ASP A 66 -18.72 -4.48 4.23
C ASP A 66 -17.47 -4.45 5.11
N ARG A 67 -17.68 -4.41 6.44
CA ARG A 67 -16.62 -4.26 7.44
C ARG A 67 -15.68 -5.45 7.52
N GLU A 68 -16.21 -6.66 7.46
CA GLU A 68 -15.42 -7.89 7.59
C GLU A 68 -14.52 -8.04 6.37
N LYS A 69 -15.06 -7.74 5.19
CA LYS A 69 -14.30 -7.71 3.94
C LYS A 69 -13.24 -6.59 3.92
N ALA A 70 -13.55 -5.41 4.48
CA ALA A 70 -12.55 -4.34 4.65
C ALA A 70 -11.36 -4.82 5.48
N ALA A 71 -11.63 -5.44 6.63
CA ALA A 71 -10.61 -5.97 7.52
C ALA A 71 -9.80 -7.08 6.85
N SER A 72 -10.47 -8.07 6.26
CA SER A 72 -9.82 -9.21 5.59
C SER A 72 -8.88 -8.74 4.48
N LEU A 73 -9.33 -7.81 3.64
CA LEU A 73 -8.51 -7.25 2.57
C LEU A 73 -7.34 -6.41 3.11
N ALA A 74 -7.52 -5.65 4.18
CA ALA A 74 -6.42 -4.91 4.81
C ALA A 74 -5.34 -5.84 5.38
N TYR A 75 -5.73 -6.94 6.02
CA TYR A 75 -4.76 -7.96 6.47
C TYR A 75 -4.11 -8.71 5.30
N GLN A 76 -4.82 -8.91 4.20
CA GLN A 76 -4.24 -9.48 2.99
C GLN A 76 -3.19 -8.55 2.38
N VAL A 77 -3.47 -7.24 2.26
CA VAL A 77 -2.50 -6.24 1.80
C VAL A 77 -1.26 -6.26 2.69
N ARG A 78 -1.45 -6.24 4.01
CA ARG A 78 -0.35 -6.35 4.98
C ARG A 78 0.50 -7.60 4.73
N ALA A 79 -0.12 -8.76 4.58
CA ALA A 79 0.60 -10.02 4.35
C ALA A 79 1.39 -9.99 3.03
N LEU A 80 0.79 -9.48 1.95
CA LEU A 80 1.48 -9.33 0.67
C LEU A 80 2.70 -8.41 0.75
N LEU A 81 2.61 -7.32 1.53
CA LEU A 81 3.71 -6.37 1.71
C LEU A 81 4.82 -6.93 2.60
N LEU A 82 4.48 -7.61 3.70
CA LEU A 82 5.49 -8.08 4.67
C LEU A 82 6.11 -9.43 4.30
N GLU A 83 5.33 -10.34 3.74
CA GLU A 83 5.75 -11.74 3.60
C GLU A 83 6.17 -12.07 2.16
N GLU A 84 5.59 -11.41 1.15
CA GLU A 84 5.81 -11.75 -0.26
C GLU A 84 6.63 -10.70 -1.04
N LEU A 85 6.59 -9.43 -0.65
CA LEU A 85 7.29 -8.35 -1.36
C LEU A 85 8.82 -8.32 -1.12
N PRO A 86 9.35 -8.58 0.10
CA PRO A 86 10.80 -8.54 0.33
C PRO A 86 11.59 -9.48 -0.59
N GLY A 87 12.74 -9.01 -1.07
CA GLY A 87 13.61 -9.76 -1.98
C GLY A 87 13.12 -9.80 -3.44
N THR A 88 12.03 -9.11 -3.78
CA THR A 88 11.51 -9.07 -5.15
C THR A 88 11.97 -7.82 -5.90
N VAL A 89 12.09 -7.95 -7.23
CA VAL A 89 12.27 -6.81 -8.14
C VAL A 89 10.92 -6.47 -8.76
N VAL A 90 10.45 -5.24 -8.53
CA VAL A 90 9.20 -4.74 -9.10
C VAL A 90 9.45 -3.43 -9.83
N ASP A 91 9.11 -3.40 -11.11
CA ASP A 91 9.27 -2.24 -12.00
C ASP A 91 10.65 -1.57 -11.95
N GLY A 92 11.73 -2.30 -11.68
CA GLY A 92 13.09 -1.74 -11.55
C GLY A 92 13.43 -1.19 -10.16
N ALA A 93 12.69 -1.60 -9.13
CA ALA A 93 13.09 -1.42 -7.74
C ALA A 93 13.29 -2.80 -7.09
N LEU A 94 14.47 -3.03 -6.51
CA LEU A 94 14.70 -4.19 -5.66
C LEU A 94 14.23 -3.84 -4.24
N VAL A 95 13.19 -4.52 -3.77
CA VAL A 95 12.72 -4.38 -2.38
C VAL A 95 13.60 -5.23 -1.48
N LEU A 96 14.31 -4.57 -0.56
CA LEU A 96 15.23 -5.22 0.37
C LEU A 96 14.48 -5.81 1.56
N ASP A 97 13.55 -5.04 2.12
CA ASP A 97 12.80 -5.42 3.31
C ASP A 97 11.53 -4.57 3.45
N VAL A 98 10.55 -5.06 4.20
CA VAL A 98 9.35 -4.31 4.55
C VAL A 98 9.03 -4.54 6.02
N VAL A 99 8.87 -3.46 6.77
CA VAL A 99 8.59 -3.51 8.21
C VAL A 99 7.26 -2.86 8.51
N ASP A 100 6.47 -3.49 9.38
CA ASP A 100 5.21 -2.93 9.88
C ASP A 100 5.49 -1.70 10.75
N VAL A 101 4.88 -0.56 10.41
CA VAL A 101 4.90 0.65 11.25
C VAL A 101 3.64 0.70 12.09
N ASN A 102 2.48 0.44 11.46
CA ASN A 102 1.19 0.33 12.11
C ASN A 102 0.39 -0.81 11.47
N SER A 103 -0.04 -1.77 12.29
CA SER A 103 -0.92 -2.83 11.83
C SER A 103 -2.32 -2.30 11.47
N PRO A 104 -3.07 -3.01 10.61
CA PRO A 104 -4.42 -2.62 10.21
C PRO A 104 -5.33 -2.36 11.40
N LYS A 105 -5.92 -1.17 11.43
CA LYS A 105 -6.90 -0.75 12.43
C LYS A 105 -8.11 -0.13 11.75
N TYR A 106 -9.25 -0.20 12.42
CA TYR A 106 -10.48 0.40 11.92
C TYR A 106 -10.42 1.92 12.02
N LEU A 107 -10.65 2.59 10.90
CA LEU A 107 -10.63 4.05 10.75
C LEU A 107 -12.05 4.48 10.31
N PRO A 108 -13.02 4.55 11.23
CA PRO A 108 -14.37 4.91 10.85
C PRO A 108 -14.42 6.32 10.27
N ASP A 109 -15.08 6.45 9.13
CA ASP A 109 -15.44 7.74 8.54
C ASP A 109 -16.98 7.77 8.43
N ASP A 110 -17.57 8.73 9.14
CA ASP A 110 -19.02 8.90 9.21
C ASP A 110 -19.60 9.53 7.94
N VAL A 111 -18.76 10.03 7.03
CA VAL A 111 -19.17 10.69 5.79
C VAL A 111 -19.15 9.73 4.60
N SER A 112 -18.10 8.91 4.43
CA SER A 112 -17.95 8.06 3.23
C SER A 112 -18.96 6.92 3.11
N ARG A 113 -19.67 6.57 4.19
CA ARG A 113 -20.57 5.38 4.28
C ARG A 113 -19.85 4.05 4.04
N GLU A 114 -18.54 4.04 4.20
CA GLU A 114 -17.68 2.88 3.94
C GLU A 114 -16.92 2.50 5.20
N HIS A 115 -16.58 1.22 5.30
CA HIS A 115 -15.67 0.76 6.32
C HIS A 115 -14.25 0.95 5.81
N CYS A 116 -13.45 1.70 6.56
CA CYS A 116 -12.03 1.87 6.29
C CYS A 116 -11.19 1.11 7.32
N TYR A 117 -10.26 0.30 6.83
CA TYR A 117 -9.17 -0.26 7.63
C TYR A 117 -7.84 0.23 7.05
N GLY A 118 -6.98 0.79 7.90
CA GLY A 118 -5.69 1.31 7.45
C GLY A 118 -4.53 0.88 8.31
N GLY A 119 -3.36 0.79 7.70
CA GLY A 119 -2.08 0.51 8.34
C GLY A 119 -0.95 1.26 7.64
N GLU A 120 0.27 1.05 8.10
CA GLU A 120 1.45 1.72 7.56
C GLU A 120 2.63 0.77 7.53
N ALA A 121 3.39 0.79 6.44
CA ALA A 121 4.56 -0.04 6.24
C ALA A 121 5.77 0.79 5.78
N ALA A 122 6.94 0.44 6.30
CA ALA A 122 8.22 0.99 5.87
C ALA A 122 8.88 0.05 4.86
N VAL A 123 9.04 0.52 3.63
CA VAL A 123 9.62 -0.22 2.51
C VAL A 123 11.05 0.23 2.29
N PHE A 124 12.00 -0.70 2.38
CA PHE A 124 13.40 -0.46 2.07
C PHE A 124 13.71 -0.98 0.68
N TYR A 125 14.31 -0.15 -0.17
CA TYR A 125 14.55 -0.53 -1.56
C TYR A 125 15.77 0.16 -2.18
N ILE A 126 16.22 -0.39 -3.31
CA ILE A 126 17.23 0.16 -4.20
C ILE A 126 16.59 0.37 -5.57
N GLU A 127 16.83 1.54 -6.17
CA GLU A 127 16.49 1.81 -7.58
C GLU A 127 17.54 1.11 -8.47
N GLU A 128 17.11 0.25 -9.40
CA GLU A 128 17.97 -0.40 -10.40
C GLU A 128 18.04 0.40 -11.72
#